data_AF-A0A958K7E2-F1
#
_entry.id   AF-A0A958K7E2-F1
#
_cell.length_a   1.000
_cell.length_b   1.000
_cell.length_c   1.000
_cell.angle_alpha   90.00
_cell.angle_beta   90.00
_cell.angle_gamma   90.00
#
_symmetry.space_group_name_H-M   'P 1'
#
loop_
_entity.id
_entity.type
_entity.pdbx_description
1 polymer ?
#
loop_
_entity_poly.entity_id
_entity_poly.type
_entity_poly.pdbx_seq_one_letter_code
_entity_poly.pdbx_strand_id
1 'polypeptide(L)'
;MAKSKAKAKKNSKDSAEGNDISTKAELKKFLQGLLDRMSDGSAASVHALSSMNFVMGISDVKSLFSEENKELARDIWLRLQASGFNLTAPPLFFSSEDLDPAA
;
A
#
# COMPACT_ATOMS: atom_id res chain seq x y z
N MET A 1 50.89 -3.40 -7.73
CA MET A 1 49.95 -2.46 -8.38
C MET A 1 48.85 -3.27 -9.05
N ALA A 2 47.59 -3.11 -8.61
CA ALA A 2 46.37 -3.28 -9.43
C ALA A 2 45.17 -2.81 -8.58
N LYS A 3 44.66 -1.63 -8.91
CA LYS A 3 43.43 -1.03 -8.38
C LYS A 3 42.21 -1.53 -9.18
N SER A 4 41.02 -1.31 -8.59
CA SER A 4 39.68 -1.27 -9.23
C SER A 4 38.94 -2.62 -9.22
N LYS A 5 37.66 -2.74 -8.85
CA LYS A 5 36.54 -1.79 -8.92
C LYS A 5 35.60 -1.93 -7.71
N ALA A 6 35.19 -0.77 -7.21
CA ALA A 6 34.05 -0.59 -6.32
C ALA A 6 32.75 -1.13 -6.93
N LYS A 7 32.00 -1.92 -6.15
CA LYS A 7 30.54 -2.01 -6.30
C LYS A 7 29.91 -1.24 -5.16
N ALA A 8 29.42 -0.05 -5.53
CA ALA A 8 28.61 0.81 -4.70
C ALA A 8 27.25 0.15 -4.42
N LYS A 9 26.92 0.08 -3.13
CA LYS A 9 25.75 0.75 -2.55
C LYS A 9 24.40 0.46 -3.23
N LYS A 10 23.67 -0.53 -2.71
CA LYS A 10 22.22 -0.38 -2.52
C LYS A 10 21.90 -0.75 -1.09
N ASN A 11 21.91 0.28 -0.25
CA ASN A 11 21.47 0.23 1.12
C ASN A 11 19.96 -0.05 1.07
N SER A 12 19.56 -1.31 1.15
CA SER A 12 18.18 -1.69 1.44
C SER A 12 17.93 -1.34 2.90
N LYS A 13 17.80 -0.03 3.15
CA LYS A 13 17.17 0.50 4.33
C LYS A 13 15.69 0.18 4.14
N ASP A 14 15.36 -1.07 4.42
CA ASP A 14 14.00 -1.52 4.72
C ASP A 14 13.64 -0.83 6.04
N SER A 15 13.43 0.49 5.94
CA SER A 15 12.83 1.24 7.02
C SER A 15 11.42 0.67 7.11
N ALA A 16 11.18 -0.05 8.21
CA ALA A 16 9.98 0.18 8.97
C ALA A 16 9.86 1.69 9.25
N GLU A 17 9.47 2.44 8.22
CA GLU A 17 8.98 3.81 8.35
C GLU A 17 7.64 3.65 9.06
N GLY A 18 7.69 3.70 10.39
CA GLY A 18 6.60 4.23 11.20
C GLY A 18 6.41 5.69 10.83
N ASN A 19 6.02 5.93 9.58
CA ASN A 19 5.63 7.24 9.11
C ASN A 19 4.24 7.47 9.66
N ASP A 20 4.18 8.42 10.58
CA ASP A 20 2.97 9.08 11.00
C ASP A 20 2.37 9.74 9.73
N ILE A 21 1.55 8.99 8.98
CA ILE A 21 0.95 9.47 7.74
C ILE A 21 -0.07 10.55 8.12
N SER A 22 0.39 11.79 8.07
CA SER A 22 -0.40 12.97 8.46
C SER A 22 -0.97 13.73 7.25
N THR A 23 -0.47 13.44 6.04
CA THR A 23 -0.88 14.17 4.83
C THR A 23 -1.30 13.25 3.68
N LYS A 24 -2.18 13.76 2.80
CA LYS A 24 -2.66 13.07 1.58
C LYS A 24 -1.52 12.63 0.66
N ALA A 25 -0.49 13.47 0.54
CA ALA A 25 0.67 13.22 -0.33
C ALA A 25 1.57 12.11 0.22
N GLU A 26 1.72 12.03 1.55
CA GLU A 26 2.43 10.93 2.20
C GLU A 26 1.67 9.62 2.06
N LEU A 27 0.35 9.64 2.24
CA LEU A 27 -0.49 8.48 2.00
C LEU A 27 -0.35 7.97 0.56
N LYS A 28 -0.40 8.87 -0.43
CA LYS A 28 -0.21 8.53 -1.84
C LYS A 28 1.13 7.84 -2.08
N LYS A 29 2.23 8.43 -1.61
CA LYS A 29 3.58 7.87 -1.74
C LYS A 29 3.70 6.52 -1.05
N PHE A 30 3.09 6.37 0.11
CA PHE A 30 3.08 5.11 0.86
C PHE A 30 2.33 4.00 0.11
N LEU A 31 1.09 4.28 -0.35
CA LEU A 31 0.29 3.32 -1.10
C LEU A 31 0.97 2.94 -2.43
N GLN A 32 1.53 3.92 -3.13
CA GLN A 32 2.24 3.67 -4.38
C GLN A 32 3.52 2.84 -4.15
N GLY A 33 4.30 3.16 -3.12
CA GLY A 33 5.46 2.35 -2.74
C GLY A 33 5.08 0.93 -2.33
N LEU A 34 3.92 0.75 -1.67
CA LEU A 34 3.41 -0.58 -1.33
C LEU A 34 3.01 -1.36 -2.58
N LEU A 35 2.31 -0.73 -3.52
CA LEU A 35 1.88 -1.33 -4.78
C LEU A 35 3.07 -1.74 -5.66
N ASP A 36 4.09 -0.89 -5.74
CA ASP A 36 5.34 -1.18 -6.46
C ASP A 36 6.04 -2.40 -5.86
N ARG A 37 6.13 -2.48 -4.52
CA ARG A 37 6.74 -3.63 -3.83
C ARG A 37 5.94 -4.93 -4.00
N MET A 38 4.61 -4.84 -4.07
CA MET A 38 3.76 -6.00 -4.40
C MET A 38 3.96 -6.45 -5.85
N SER A 39 4.06 -5.50 -6.78
CA SER A 39 4.22 -5.80 -8.21
C SER A 39 5.59 -6.38 -8.55
N ASP A 40 6.63 -5.93 -7.86
CA ASP A 40 8.00 -6.47 -7.95
C ASP A 40 8.17 -7.80 -7.19
N GLY A 41 7.14 -8.25 -6.44
CA GLY A 41 7.20 -9.45 -5.61
C GLY A 41 8.15 -9.33 -4.40
N SER A 42 8.62 -8.12 -4.09
CA SER A 42 9.53 -7.84 -2.98
C SER A 42 8.81 -7.59 -1.65
N ALA A 43 7.49 -7.46 -1.65
CA ALA A 43 6.64 -7.51 -0.45
C ALA A 43 5.68 -8.70 -0.49
N ALA A 44 5.65 -9.49 0.58
CA ALA A 44 4.66 -10.54 0.76
C ALA A 44 3.25 -9.92 0.91
N SER A 45 2.23 -10.60 0.40
CA SER A 45 0.83 -10.15 0.52
C SER A 45 0.40 -9.94 1.98
N VAL A 46 0.96 -10.70 2.93
CA VAL A 46 0.72 -10.51 4.38
C VAL A 46 1.25 -9.15 4.87
N HIS A 47 2.40 -8.71 4.36
CA HIS A 47 2.96 -7.39 4.69
C HIS A 47 2.05 -6.28 4.17
N ALA A 48 1.57 -6.41 2.93
CA ALA A 48 0.63 -5.45 2.35
C ALA A 48 -0.71 -5.39 3.12
N LEU A 49 -1.23 -6.52 3.57
CA LEU A 49 -2.41 -6.55 4.44
C LEU A 49 -2.16 -5.80 5.75
N SER A 50 -1.00 -6.03 6.40
CA SER A 50 -0.63 -5.32 7.62
C SER A 50 -0.49 -3.82 7.39
N SER A 51 0.11 -3.40 6.27
CA SER A 51 0.25 -1.99 5.89
C SER A 51 -1.11 -1.33 5.63
N MET A 52 -2.04 -2.03 4.98
CA MET A 52 -3.40 -1.53 4.79
C MET A 52 -4.15 -1.41 6.11
N ASN A 53 -3.97 -2.36 7.03
CA ASN A 53 -4.55 -2.28 8.37
C ASN A 53 -4.02 -1.08 9.16
N PHE A 54 -2.71 -0.80 9.06
CA PHE A 54 -2.11 0.42 9.62
C PHE A 54 -2.77 1.68 9.06
N VAL A 55 -2.92 1.76 7.73
CA VAL A 55 -3.56 2.91 7.07
C VAL A 55 -5.00 3.12 7.55
N MET A 56 -5.78 2.05 7.67
CA MET A 56 -7.16 2.13 8.18
C MET A 56 -7.23 2.53 9.67
N GLY A 57 -6.16 2.30 10.43
CA GLY A 57 -6.04 2.71 11.83
C GLY A 57 -5.64 4.16 12.06
N ILE A 58 -5.33 4.93 11.01
CA ILE A 58 -4.93 6.33 11.13
C ILE A 58 -6.12 7.19 11.61
N SER A 59 -5.86 8.04 12.61
CA SER A 59 -6.81 9.06 13.04
C SER A 59 -7.12 10.01 11.89
N ASP A 60 -8.40 10.22 11.58
CA ASP A 60 -8.86 11.02 10.43
C ASP A 60 -8.50 10.46 9.04
N VAL A 61 -8.40 9.13 8.93
CA VAL A 61 -8.17 8.43 7.65
C VAL A 61 -9.10 8.92 6.52
N LYS A 62 -10.36 9.25 6.82
CA LYS A 62 -11.34 9.72 5.83
C LYS A 62 -10.91 11.02 5.13
N SER A 63 -10.26 11.94 5.83
CA SER A 63 -9.80 13.19 5.24
C SER A 63 -8.58 12.97 4.33
N LEU A 64 -7.78 11.92 4.60
CA LEU A 64 -6.58 11.57 3.85
C LEU A 64 -6.89 10.82 2.53
N PHE A 65 -8.04 10.15 2.46
CA PHE A 65 -8.50 9.42 1.27
C PHE A 65 -9.20 10.33 0.24
N SER A 66 -8.38 11.04 -0.56
CA SER A 66 -8.83 11.61 -1.85
C SER A 66 -9.20 10.50 -2.84
N GLU A 67 -9.89 10.83 -3.93
CA GLU A 67 -10.28 9.85 -4.95
C GLU A 67 -9.08 9.05 -5.49
N GLU A 68 -7.98 9.72 -5.84
CA GLU A 68 -6.75 9.03 -6.26
C GLU A 68 -6.21 8.05 -5.21
N ASN A 69 -6.25 8.42 -3.93
CA ASN A 69 -5.76 7.56 -2.84
C ASN A 69 -6.69 6.35 -2.63
N LYS A 70 -8.00 6.53 -2.86
CA LYS A 70 -8.98 5.43 -2.82
C LYS A 70 -8.75 4.44 -3.95
N GLU A 71 -8.47 4.91 -5.16
CA GLU A 71 -8.16 4.04 -6.29
C GLU A 71 -6.90 3.20 -6.03
N LEU A 72 -5.83 3.82 -5.51
CA LEU A 72 -4.61 3.10 -5.15
C LEU A 72 -4.86 2.04 -4.06
N ALA A 73 -5.58 2.40 -3.00
CA ALA A 73 -5.94 1.45 -1.95
C ALA A 73 -6.84 0.33 -2.45
N ARG A 74 -7.77 0.63 -3.38
CA ARG A 74 -8.64 -0.34 -4.02
C ARG A 74 -7.84 -1.34 -4.85
N ASP A 75 -6.89 -0.89 -5.67
CA ASP A 75 -6.03 -1.80 -6.46
C ASP A 75 -5.23 -2.75 -5.53
N ILE A 76 -4.64 -2.20 -4.46
CA ILE A 76 -3.94 -3.01 -3.44
C ILE A 76 -4.89 -4.04 -2.83
N TRP A 77 -6.11 -3.63 -2.47
CA TRP A 77 -7.10 -4.52 -1.86
C TRP A 77 -7.55 -5.65 -2.79
N LEU A 78 -7.81 -5.34 -4.07
CA LEU A 78 -8.18 -6.32 -5.09
C LEU A 78 -7.04 -7.32 -5.35
N ARG A 79 -5.78 -6.85 -5.35
CA ARG A 79 -4.61 -7.74 -5.46
C ARG A 79 -4.45 -8.65 -4.25
N LEU A 80 -4.76 -8.18 -3.06
CA LEU A 80 -4.80 -9.02 -1.86
C LEU A 80 -5.90 -10.07 -1.96
N GLN A 81 -7.10 -9.72 -2.43
CA GLN A 81 -8.15 -10.71 -2.69
C GLN A 81 -7.72 -11.75 -3.73
N ALA A 82 -7.11 -11.31 -4.84
CA ALA A 82 -6.58 -12.20 -5.88
C ALA A 82 -5.44 -13.10 -5.38
N SER A 83 -4.71 -12.68 -4.33
CA SER A 83 -3.69 -13.50 -3.66
C SER A 83 -4.28 -14.61 -2.79
N GLY A 84 -5.61 -14.75 -2.72
CA GLY A 84 -6.31 -15.81 -1.98
C GLY A 84 -6.78 -15.41 -0.58
N PHE A 85 -6.70 -14.12 -0.22
CA PHE A 85 -7.25 -13.64 1.06
C PHE A 85 -8.75 -13.42 0.94
N ASN A 86 -9.52 -13.97 1.89
CA ASN A 86 -10.94 -13.69 2.01
C ASN A 86 -11.17 -12.37 2.74
N LEU A 87 -11.02 -11.26 2.02
CA LEU A 87 -11.17 -9.90 2.55
C LEU A 87 -12.54 -9.31 2.18
N THR A 88 -13.22 -8.72 3.16
CA THR A 88 -14.39 -7.88 2.89
C THR A 88 -13.94 -6.56 2.28
N ALA A 89 -14.70 -6.04 1.32
CA ALA A 89 -14.45 -4.74 0.69
C ALA A 89 -14.74 -3.61 1.70
N PRO A 90 -13.74 -2.78 2.07
CA PRO A 90 -13.95 -1.71 3.03
C PRO A 90 -14.79 -0.59 2.40
N PRO A 91 -15.86 -0.11 3.06
CA PRO A 91 -16.66 1.03 2.56
C PRO A 91 -15.86 2.33 2.39
N LEU A 92 -14.64 2.36 2.92
CA LEU A 92 -13.72 3.49 2.79
C LEU A 92 -13.13 3.60 1.37
N PHE A 93 -12.96 2.48 0.67
CA PHE A 93 -12.33 2.41 -0.67
C PHE A 93 -13.34 2.07 -1.77
N PHE A 94 -14.45 1.43 -1.41
CA PHE A 94 -15.47 0.95 -2.32
C PHE A 94 -16.73 1.78 -2.15
N SER A 95 -17.28 2.26 -3.26
CA SER A 95 -18.57 2.96 -3.26
C SER A 95 -19.70 1.96 -3.03
N SER A 96 -20.88 2.42 -2.61
CA SER A 96 -22.04 1.54 -2.42
C SER A 96 -22.41 0.74 -3.67
N GLU A 97 -22.15 1.29 -4.86
CA GLU A 97 -22.29 0.60 -6.16
C GLU A 97 -21.33 -0.58 -6.34
N ASP A 98 -20.15 -0.57 -5.72
CA ASP A 98 -19.19 -1.68 -5.80
C ASP A 98 -19.50 -2.82 -4.82
N LEU A 99 -20.39 -2.58 -3.84
CA LEU A 99 -20.71 -3.51 -2.75
C LEU A 99 -22.03 -4.26 -2.97
N ASP A 100 -22.79 -3.89 -4.00
CA ASP A 100 -24.05 -4.54 -4.33
C ASP A 100 -23.81 -5.67 -5.36
N PRO A 101 -24.05 -6.95 -5.01
CA PRO A 101 -23.89 -8.06 -5.94
C PRO A 101 -24.98 -8.11 -7.04
N ALA A 102 -25.86 -7.12 -7.14
CA ALA A 102 -26.97 -7.08 -8.10
C ALA A 102 -26.90 -5.95 -9.16
N ALA A 103 -25.76 -5.26 -9.29
CA ALA A 103 -25.51 -4.27 -10.36
C ALA A 103 -24.81 -4.89 -11.60
#